data_AF-A0A9P8E3Z4-F1
#
_entry.id   AF-A0A9P8E3Z4-F1
#
_cell.length_a   1.000
_cell.length_b   1.000
_cell.length_c   1.000
_cell.angle_alpha   90.00
_cell.angle_beta   90.00
_cell.angle_gamma   90.00
#
_symmetry.space_group_name_H-M   'P 1'
#
loop_
_entity.id
_entity.type
_entity.pdbx_description
1 polymer ?
#
loop_
_entity_poly.entity_id
_entity_poly.type
_entity_poly.pdbx_seq_one_letter_code
_entity_poly.pdbx_strand_id
1 'polypeptide(L)' 'GATNPLASAPGTIRGDFAIDVGRNVCHGSDTVENAQKEIALWFKKDELNSWKLAQNDWIYEKP' A
#
# COMPACT_ATOMS: atom_id res chain seq x y z
N GLY A 1 -6.88 -0.45 -6.12
CA GLY A 1 -7.71 -0.84 -7.28
C GLY A 1 -7.08 -2.05 -7.96
N ALA A 2 -7.77 -2.65 -8.92
CA ALA A 2 -7.26 -3.78 -9.70
C ALA A 2 -5.94 -3.44 -10.43
N THR A 3 -5.19 -4.46 -10.87
CA THR A 3 -3.93 -4.26 -11.62
C THR A 3 -4.16 -3.53 -12.93
N ASN A 4 -5.22 -3.90 -13.66
CA ASN A 4 -5.70 -3.17 -14.83
C ASN A 4 -6.58 -1.98 -14.37
N PRO A 5 -6.22 -0.72 -14.65
CA PRO A 5 -7.03 0.44 -14.27
C PRO A 5 -8.45 0.40 -14.81
N LEU A 6 -8.67 -0.15 -16.01
CA LEU A 6 -10.00 -0.28 -16.62
C LEU A 6 -10.95 -1.19 -15.83
N ALA A 7 -10.42 -2.02 -14.93
CA ALA A 7 -11.17 -2.86 -14.00
C ALA A 7 -11.21 -2.30 -12.57
N SER A 8 -10.68 -1.10 -12.34
CA SER A 8 -10.69 -0.44 -11.03
C SER A 8 -11.95 0.42 -10.86
N ALA A 9 -12.57 0.34 -9.69
CA ALA A 9 -13.67 1.25 -9.35
C ALA A 9 -13.16 2.70 -9.17
N PRO A 10 -13.99 3.71 -9.52
CA PRO A 10 -13.76 5.10 -9.12
C PRO A 10 -13.59 5.24 -7.59
N GLY A 11 -12.79 6.21 -7.16
CA GLY A 11 -12.39 6.41 -5.77
C GLY A 11 -11.18 5.55 -5.34
N THR A 12 -10.78 4.56 -6.14
CA THR A 12 -9.49 3.91 -5.96
C THR A 12 -8.41 4.66 -6.74
N ILE A 13 -7.16 4.65 -6.24
CA ILE A 13 -6.04 5.36 -6.88
C ILE A 13 -5.97 5.13 -8.40
N ARG A 14 -6.07 3.87 -8.85
CA ARG A 14 -5.99 3.54 -10.28
C ARG A 14 -7.27 3.88 -11.06
N GLY A 15 -8.43 3.82 -10.43
CA GLY A 15 -9.69 4.22 -11.06
C GLY A 15 -9.76 5.73 -11.34
N ASP A 16 -9.10 6.54 -10.49
CA ASP A 16 -9.12 7.99 -10.61
C ASP A 16 -7.94 8.54 -11.43
N PHE A 17 -6.79 7.84 -11.44
CA PHE A 17 -5.54 8.41 -11.96
C PHE A 17 -4.81 7.58 -13.02
N ALA A 18 -5.35 6.43 -13.46
CA ALA A 18 -4.68 5.58 -14.45
C ALA A 18 -5.63 5.08 -15.54
N ILE A 19 -5.06 4.76 -16.71
CA ILE A 19 -5.78 4.19 -17.85
C ILE A 19 -5.12 2.87 -18.27
N ASP A 20 -3.82 2.90 -18.57
CA ASP A 20 -3.08 1.74 -19.07
C ASP A 20 -2.51 0.88 -17.95
N VAL A 21 -2.54 -0.46 -18.13
CA VAL A 21 -1.95 -1.42 -17.18
C VAL A 21 -0.44 -1.20 -16.99
N GLY A 22 0.29 -0.84 -18.05
CA GLY A 22 1.73 -0.55 -17.99
C GLY A 22 2.07 0.84 -17.44
N ARG A 23 1.07 1.65 -17.12
CA ARG A 23 1.19 3.00 -16.53
C ARG A 23 0.19 3.15 -15.37
N ASN A 24 0.08 2.13 -14.54
CA ASN A 24 -0.93 2.05 -13.47
C ASN A 24 -0.51 2.70 -12.13
N VAL A 25 0.44 3.64 -12.19
CA VAL A 25 0.83 4.60 -11.14
C VAL A 25 1.51 4.04 -9.89
N CYS A 26 1.06 2.91 -9.33
CA CYS A 26 1.54 2.41 -8.06
C CYS A 26 1.86 0.91 -8.09
N HIS A 27 2.76 0.49 -7.18
CA HIS A 27 3.01 -0.90 -6.80
C HIS A 27 2.52 -1.13 -5.37
N GLY A 28 2.12 -2.37 -5.06
CA GLY A 28 1.80 -2.81 -3.71
C GLY A 28 1.95 -4.31 -3.64
N SER A 29 2.56 -4.81 -2.56
CA SER A 29 2.81 -6.24 -2.36
C SER A 29 1.50 -7.02 -2.32
N ASP A 30 1.51 -8.23 -2.89
CA ASP A 30 0.33 -9.06 -3.11
C ASP A 30 -0.01 -9.99 -1.92
N THR A 31 0.97 -10.34 -1.09
CA THR A 31 0.78 -11.10 0.16
C THR A 31 1.63 -10.54 1.30
N VAL A 32 1.36 -11.00 2.52
CA VAL A 32 2.16 -10.62 3.72
C VAL A 32 3.60 -11.12 3.58
N GLU A 33 3.80 -12.33 3.08
CA GLU A 33 5.13 -12.93 2.88
C GLU A 33 5.93 -12.16 1.84
N ASN A 34 5.29 -11.73 0.74
CA ASN A 34 5.95 -10.93 -0.28
C ASN A 34 6.20 -9.49 0.19
N ALA A 35 5.29 -8.91 0.98
CA ALA A 35 5.52 -7.62 1.62
C ALA A 35 6.76 -7.65 2.51
N GLN A 36 6.95 -8.69 3.33
CA GLN A 36 8.15 -8.84 4.16
C GLN A 36 9.44 -8.91 3.33
N LYS A 37 9.42 -9.66 2.21
CA LYS A 37 10.56 -9.75 1.29
C LYS A 37 10.86 -8.41 0.61
N GLU A 38 9.84 -7.73 0.10
CA GLU A 38 9.98 -6.44 -0.57
C GLU A 38 10.44 -5.35 0.41
N ILE A 39 9.89 -5.27 1.61
CA ILE A 39 10.35 -4.33 2.65
C ILE A 39 11.84 -4.53 2.93
N ALA A 40 12.29 -5.78 3.10
CA ALA A 40 13.70 -6.10 3.33
C ALA A 40 14.60 -5.88 2.09
N LEU A 41 14.02 -5.91 0.88
CA LEU A 41 14.73 -5.62 -0.36
C LEU A 41 14.99 -4.11 -0.52
N TRP A 42 14.00 -3.28 -0.20
CA TRP A 42 14.05 -1.84 -0.44
C TRP A 42 14.61 -1.03 0.74
N PHE A 43 14.48 -1.53 1.96
CA PHE A 43 14.86 -0.81 3.17
C PHE A 43 15.79 -1.64 4.05
N LYS A 44 16.80 -0.97 4.61
CA LYS A 44 17.54 -1.46 5.77
C LYS A 44 16.68 -1.37 7.02
N LYS A 45 17.02 -2.18 8.03
CA LYS A 45 16.26 -2.23 9.29
C LYS A 45 16.21 -0.90 10.02
N ASP A 46 17.26 -0.09 9.93
CA ASP A 46 17.40 1.22 10.57
C ASP A 46 16.65 2.34 9.85
N GLU A 47 16.16 2.10 8.64
CA GLU A 47 15.29 3.04 7.91
C GLU A 47 13.81 2.92 8.35
N LEU A 48 13.47 1.86 9.09
CA LEU A 48 12.12 1.62 9.61
C LEU A 48 11.93 2.30 10.97
N ASN A 49 11.11 3.35 10.99
CA ASN A 49 10.90 4.17 12.18
C ASN A 49 9.83 3.57 13.12
N SER A 50 10.19 3.40 14.39
CA SER A 50 9.26 3.00 15.45
C SER A 50 8.67 4.24 16.13
N TRP A 51 7.35 4.39 16.08
CA TRP A 51 6.62 5.51 16.68
C TRP A 51 5.20 5.11 17.06
N LYS A 52 4.55 5.94 17.89
CA LYS A 52 3.14 5.77 18.25
C LYS A 52 2.28 6.84 17.59
N LEU A 53 1.29 6.43 16.81
CA LEU A 53 0.31 7.33 16.20
C LEU A 53 -0.51 8.04 17.29
N ALA A 54 -0.55 9.37 17.25
CA ALA A 54 -1.29 10.17 18.22
C ALA A 54 -2.79 9.87 18.19
N GLN A 55 -3.33 9.51 17.02
CA GLN A 55 -4.73 9.15 16.84
C GLN A 55 -5.01 7.66 17.03
N ASN A 56 -4.04 6.86 17.47
CA ASN A 56 -4.20 5.40 17.54
C ASN A 56 -5.44 4.97 18.32
N ASP A 57 -5.72 5.64 19.45
CA ASP A 57 -6.84 5.32 20.32
C ASP A 57 -8.22 5.79 19.76
N TRP A 58 -8.22 6.64 18.72
CA TRP A 58 -9.43 7.00 17.97
C TRP A 58 -9.72 6.07 16.80
N ILE A 59 -8.69 5.35 16.32
CA ILE A 59 -8.78 4.47 15.15
C ILE A 59 -9.04 3.03 15.57
N TYR A 60 -8.37 2.56 16.63
CA TYR A 60 -8.47 1.19 17.11
C TYR A 60 -9.11 1.14 18.49
N GLU A 61 -10.22 0.41 18.59
CA GLU A 61 -10.72 -0.06 19.87
C GLU A 61 -9.77 -1.15 20.39
N LYS A 62 -9.21 -0.94 21.58
CA LYS A 62 -8.36 -1.95 22.22
C LYS A 62 -9.24 -2.98 22.93
N PRO A 63 -8.90 -4.29 22.83
CA PRO A 63 -9.57 -5.33 23.61
C PRO A 63 -9.37 -5.15 25.11
#